data_AF-J7SJ23-F1
#
_entry.id   AF-J7SJ23-F1
#
_cell.length_a   1.000
_cell.length_b   1.000
_cell.length_c   1.000
_cell.angle_alpha   90.00
_cell.angle_beta   90.00
_cell.angle_gamma   90.00
#
_symmetry.space_group_name_H-M   'P 1'
#
loop_
_entity.id
_entity.type
_entity.pdbx_description
1 polymer ?
#
loop_
_entity_poly.entity_id
_entity_poly.type
_entity_poly.pdbx_seq_one_letter_code
_entity_poly.pdbx_strand_id
1 'polypeptide(L)'
;MEKLKQIYEKYRVYLTRPRLEFIAVVVIALCALSVFLLNTPKKGALTLDGGALVYDGTLVRGKMNGQGTLTFENGDQYTGDFNNGAFNGKGTFQSKDGWKYEGDFVNGQAEGQGKLTTEQEVVYEGTFKQGVFQQKQ
;
A
#
# COMPACT_ATOMS: atom_id res chain seq x y z
N MET A 1 30.75 32.39 -24.66
CA MET A 1 29.65 33.11 -25.33
C MET A 1 29.43 32.64 -26.76
N GLU A 2 30.48 32.51 -27.59
CA GLU A 2 30.40 32.02 -28.97
C GLU A 2 29.69 30.67 -29.16
N LYS A 3 29.98 29.68 -28.29
CA LYS A 3 29.36 28.35 -28.37
C LYS A 3 27.84 28.38 -28.17
N LEU A 4 27.36 29.22 -27.25
CA LEU A 4 25.92 29.40 -26.99
C LEU A 4 25.22 30.06 -28.18
N LYS A 5 25.86 31.07 -28.79
CA LYS A 5 25.34 31.72 -30.00
C LYS A 5 25.26 30.74 -31.18
N GLN A 6 26.29 29.92 -31.40
CA GLN A 6 26.28 28.91 -32.46
C GLN A 6 25.17 27.87 -32.27
N ILE A 7 24.94 27.44 -31.03
CA ILE A 7 23.85 26.51 -30.69
C ILE A 7 22.50 27.19 -30.94
N TYR A 8 22.31 28.43 -30.46
CA TYR A 8 21.08 29.18 -30.69
C TYR A 8 20.78 29.33 -32.18
N GLU A 9 21.75 29.77 -32.97
CA GLU A 9 21.60 29.95 -34.42
C GLU A 9 21.25 28.64 -35.14
N LYS A 10 21.85 27.53 -34.72
CA LYS A 10 21.56 26.20 -35.23
C LYS A 10 20.13 25.74 -34.92
N TYR A 11 19.60 26.08 -33.74
CA TYR A 11 18.28 25.62 -33.28
C TYR A 11 17.16 26.67 -33.40
N ARG A 12 17.45 27.92 -33.80
CA ARG A 12 16.47 29.03 -33.88
C ARG A 12 15.29 28.71 -34.81
N VAL A 13 15.54 27.94 -35.87
CA VAL A 13 14.52 27.51 -36.84
C VAL A 13 13.51 26.53 -36.21
N TYR A 14 13.91 25.82 -35.15
CA TYR A 14 13.08 24.89 -34.39
C TYR A 14 12.42 25.55 -33.17
N LEU A 15 12.97 26.66 -32.68
CA LEU A 15 12.43 27.51 -31.61
C LEU A 15 11.26 28.40 -32.08
N THR A 16 10.33 27.84 -32.85
CA THR A 16 9.07 28.53 -33.16
C THR A 16 8.08 28.30 -32.02
N ARG A 17 7.26 29.31 -31.70
CA ARG A 17 6.22 29.23 -30.67
C ARG A 17 5.39 27.93 -30.70
N PRO A 18 4.83 27.48 -31.85
CA PRO A 18 4.04 26.24 -31.89
C PRO A 18 4.87 24.98 -31.63
N ARG A 19 6.16 24.96 -32.02
CA ARG A 19 7.06 23.82 -31.73
C ARG A 19 7.44 23.77 -30.26
N LEU A 20 7.65 24.93 -29.63
CA LEU A 20 7.90 25.05 -28.19
C LEU A 20 6.68 24.63 -27.36
N GLU A 21 5.48 25.04 -27.76
CA GLU A 21 4.22 24.61 -27.11
C GLU A 21 4.06 23.08 -27.20
N PHE A 22 4.32 22.49 -28.37
CA PHE A 22 4.29 21.03 -28.53
C PHE A 22 5.33 20.32 -27.66
N ILE A 23 6.58 20.80 -27.65
CA ILE A 23 7.65 20.24 -26.79
C ILE A 23 7.25 20.35 -25.31
N ALA A 24 6.69 21.48 -24.87
CA ALA A 24 6.24 21.66 -23.50
C ALA A 24 5.12 20.66 -23.13
N VAL A 25 4.13 20.45 -24.01
CA VAL A 25 3.06 19.46 -23.79
C VAL A 25 3.64 18.04 -23.73
N VAL A 26 4.59 17.70 -24.62
CA VAL A 26 5.26 16.40 -24.60
C VAL A 26 6.04 16.22 -23.29
N VAL A 27 6.76 17.23 -22.82
CA VAL A 27 7.49 17.18 -21.54
C VAL A 27 6.52 17.01 -20.36
N ILE A 28 5.42 17.77 -20.33
CA ILE A 28 4.39 17.63 -19.28
C ILE A 28 3.77 16.23 -19.32
N ALA A 29 3.45 15.71 -20.51
CA ALA A 29 2.91 14.37 -20.67
C ALA A 29 3.90 13.29 -20.24
N LEU A 30 5.19 13.44 -20.56
CA LEU A 30 6.25 12.52 -20.09
C LEU A 30 6.43 12.58 -18.58
N CYS A 31 6.40 13.77 -17.98
CA CYS A 31 6.43 13.94 -16.51
C CYS A 31 5.21 13.31 -15.86
N ALA A 32 4.01 13.55 -16.38
CA ALA A 32 2.77 12.96 -15.88
C ALA A 32 2.77 11.42 -16.01
N LEU A 33 3.21 10.90 -17.15
CA LEU A 33 3.36 9.47 -17.40
C LEU A 33 4.38 8.85 -16.43
N SER A 34 5.48 9.54 -16.12
CA SER A 34 6.48 9.05 -15.16
C SER A 34 5.89 8.91 -13.74
N VAL A 35 5.04 9.84 -13.31
CA VAL A 35 4.34 9.76 -12.02
C VAL A 35 3.34 8.60 -12.00
N PHE A 36 2.64 8.37 -13.12
CA PHE A 36 1.61 7.35 -13.22
C PHE A 36 2.18 5.93 -13.33
N LEU A 37 3.30 5.74 -14.04
CA LEU A 37 3.94 4.43 -14.21
C LEU A 37 4.76 3.98 -12.99
N LEU A 38 5.25 4.92 -12.16
CA LEU A 38 6.06 4.62 -10.97
C LEU A 38 5.22 4.22 -9.74
N ASN A 39 3.89 4.39 -9.78
CA ASN A 39 3.00 4.01 -8.67
C ASN A 39 2.29 2.67 -8.91
N THR A 40 2.81 1.82 -9.79
CA THR A 40 2.26 0.47 -9.98
C THR A 40 2.59 -0.37 -8.74
N PRO A 41 1.57 -0.84 -8.00
CA PRO A 41 1.79 -1.70 -6.86
C PRO A 41 2.48 -2.98 -7.33
N LYS A 42 3.72 -3.21 -6.88
CA LYS A 42 4.42 -4.46 -7.17
C LYS A 42 3.92 -5.49 -6.17
N LYS A 43 3.36 -6.60 -6.67
CA LYS A 43 3.25 -7.81 -5.86
C LYS A 43 4.65 -8.29 -5.55
N GLY A 44 4.99 -8.39 -4.27
CA GLY A 44 6.31 -8.78 -3.83
C GLY A 44 6.25 -9.51 -2.50
N ALA A 45 7.18 -10.45 -2.32
CA ALA A 45 7.42 -11.09 -1.04
C ALA A 45 8.44 -10.26 -0.25
N LEU A 46 8.11 -9.81 0.95
CA LEU A 46 9.09 -9.26 1.90
C LEU A 46 9.33 -10.28 3.01
N THR A 47 10.61 -10.60 3.21
CA THR A 47 11.07 -11.24 4.43
C THR A 47 11.58 -10.14 5.35
N LEU A 48 10.85 -9.85 6.42
CA LEU A 48 11.23 -8.88 7.44
C LEU A 48 11.77 -9.61 8.67
N ASP A 49 12.49 -8.85 9.50
CA ASP A 49 13.00 -9.33 10.80
C ASP A 49 13.78 -10.64 10.71
N GLY A 50 14.72 -10.71 9.75
CA GLY A 50 15.63 -11.85 9.59
C GLY A 50 14.99 -13.15 9.09
N GLY A 51 13.71 -13.16 8.72
CA GLY A 51 12.98 -14.39 8.41
C GLY A 51 11.63 -14.50 9.08
N ALA A 52 11.44 -13.78 10.20
CA ALA A 52 10.30 -13.98 11.09
C ALA A 52 8.96 -13.49 10.53
N LEU A 53 8.97 -12.65 9.50
CA LEU A 53 7.76 -12.10 8.90
C LEU A 53 7.82 -12.26 7.39
N VAL A 54 6.82 -12.93 6.82
CA VAL A 54 6.69 -13.11 5.37
C VAL A 54 5.43 -12.38 4.91
N TYR A 55 5.61 -11.33 4.13
CA TYR A 55 4.51 -10.58 3.53
C TYR A 55 4.41 -10.89 2.04
N ASP A 56 3.23 -11.29 1.57
CA ASP A 56 2.88 -11.35 0.14
C ASP A 56 1.77 -10.34 -0.13
N GLY A 57 2.09 -9.31 -0.92
CA GLY A 57 1.09 -8.32 -1.28
C GLY A 57 1.66 -7.11 -1.96
N THR A 58 0.91 -6.01 -1.85
CA THR A 58 1.25 -4.76 -2.51
C THR A 58 2.29 -3.97 -1.72
N LEU A 59 3.35 -3.56 -2.42
CA LEU A 59 4.38 -2.69 -1.88
C LEU A 59 4.33 -1.31 -2.53
N VAL A 60 4.25 -0.28 -1.70
CA VAL A 60 4.39 1.13 -2.11
C VAL A 60 5.58 1.72 -1.37
N ARG A 61 6.58 2.19 -2.12
CA ARG A 61 7.85 2.73 -1.58
C ARG A 61 8.54 1.80 -0.56
N GLY A 62 8.49 0.50 -0.80
CA GLY A 62 9.11 -0.52 0.06
C GLY A 62 8.36 -0.81 1.36
N LYS A 63 7.13 -0.27 1.54
CA LYS A 63 6.26 -0.57 2.69
C LYS A 63 5.03 -1.36 2.26
N MET A 64 4.54 -2.24 3.14
CA MET A 64 3.27 -2.95 2.97
C MET A 64 2.13 -1.94 2.89
N ASN A 65 1.38 -1.95 1.79
CA ASN A 65 0.27 -1.03 1.53
C ASN A 65 -0.80 -1.73 0.69
N GLY A 66 -2.07 -1.34 0.82
CA GLY A 66 -3.16 -2.00 0.11
C GLY A 66 -3.36 -3.45 0.58
N GLN A 67 -3.84 -4.31 -0.31
CA GLN A 67 -4.16 -5.70 0.03
C GLN A 67 -2.91 -6.58 0.09
N GLY A 68 -2.85 -7.46 1.10
CA GLY A 68 -1.81 -8.48 1.22
C GLY A 68 -2.08 -9.48 2.35
N THR A 69 -1.14 -10.41 2.49
CA THR A 69 -1.11 -11.42 3.54
C THR A 69 0.24 -11.34 4.25
N LEU A 70 0.22 -11.15 5.57
CA LEU A 70 1.38 -11.22 6.45
C LEU A 70 1.32 -12.49 7.27
N THR A 71 2.33 -13.34 7.13
CA THR A 71 2.52 -14.55 7.95
C THR A 71 3.62 -14.28 8.97
N PHE A 72 3.31 -14.56 10.23
CA PHE A 72 4.21 -14.41 11.36
C PHE A 72 4.98 -15.72 11.63
N GLU A 73 6.15 -15.63 12.26
CA GLU A 73 6.98 -16.78 12.61
C GLU A 73 6.25 -17.80 13.49
N ASN A 74 5.38 -17.30 14.38
CA ASN A 74 4.57 -18.14 15.25
C ASN A 74 3.46 -18.90 14.49
N GLY A 75 3.25 -18.63 13.20
CA GLY A 75 2.21 -19.24 12.37
C GLY A 75 0.90 -18.46 12.32
N ASP A 76 0.78 -17.34 13.05
CA ASP A 76 -0.35 -16.44 12.88
C ASP A 76 -0.31 -15.81 11.47
N GLN A 77 -1.47 -15.41 10.97
CA GLN A 77 -1.60 -14.79 9.66
C GLN A 77 -2.62 -13.66 9.70
N TYR A 78 -2.28 -12.55 9.05
CA TYR A 78 -3.23 -11.49 8.73
C TYR A 78 -3.40 -11.39 7.22
N THR A 79 -4.64 -11.33 6.75
CA THR A 79 -4.97 -11.04 5.34
C THR A 79 -5.94 -9.86 5.29
N GLY A 80 -5.60 -8.81 4.56
CA GLY A 80 -6.46 -7.64 4.43
C GLY A 80 -5.72 -6.38 4.00
N ASP A 81 -6.30 -5.24 4.36
CA ASP A 81 -5.76 -3.93 4.04
C ASP A 81 -4.57 -3.55 4.95
N PHE A 82 -3.55 -2.97 4.32
CA PHE A 82 -2.37 -2.40 4.95
C PHE A 82 -2.24 -0.92 4.59
N ASN A 83 -1.75 -0.13 5.54
CA ASN A 83 -1.33 1.24 5.31
C ASN A 83 -0.01 1.49 6.03
N ASN A 84 1.03 1.86 5.29
CA ASN A 84 2.36 2.18 5.81
C ASN A 84 2.97 1.09 6.72
N GLY A 85 2.67 -0.18 6.46
CA GLY A 85 3.19 -1.30 7.25
C GLY A 85 2.28 -1.78 8.38
N ALA A 86 1.17 -1.12 8.66
CA ALA A 86 0.22 -1.53 9.69
C ALA A 86 -1.09 -2.05 9.07
N PHE A 87 -1.77 -2.95 9.78
CA PHE A 87 -3.13 -3.36 9.44
C PHE A 87 -4.07 -2.15 9.54
N ASN A 88 -4.77 -1.82 8.47
CA ASN A 88 -5.58 -0.61 8.42
C ASN A 88 -6.67 -0.76 7.35
N GLY A 89 -7.94 -0.83 7.77
CA GLY A 89 -9.07 -1.14 6.89
C GLY A 89 -9.69 -2.48 7.26
N LYS A 90 -10.21 -3.22 6.27
CA LYS A 90 -10.85 -4.52 6.50
C LYS A 90 -9.80 -5.63 6.43
N GLY A 91 -9.91 -6.59 7.32
CA GLY A 91 -9.03 -7.75 7.30
C GLY A 91 -9.50 -8.91 8.16
N THR A 92 -8.72 -9.96 8.07
CA THR A 92 -8.89 -11.21 8.80
C THR A 92 -7.57 -11.55 9.47
N PHE A 93 -7.56 -11.62 10.79
CA PHE A 93 -6.46 -12.18 11.57
C PHE A 93 -6.81 -13.60 11.97
N GLN A 94 -5.98 -14.57 11.58
CA GLN A 94 -6.11 -15.96 11.94
C GLN A 94 -4.92 -16.34 12.82
N SER A 95 -5.20 -16.80 14.02
CA SER A 95 -4.15 -17.33 14.88
C SER A 95 -3.85 -18.78 14.53
N LYS A 96 -2.59 -19.18 14.72
CA LYS A 96 -2.16 -20.58 14.77
C LYS A 96 -3.05 -21.43 15.70
N ASP A 97 -3.53 -20.84 16.80
CA ASP A 97 -4.34 -21.53 17.79
C ASP A 97 -5.79 -21.75 17.34
N GLY A 98 -6.13 -21.35 16.11
CA GLY A 98 -7.40 -21.70 15.45
C GLY A 98 -8.51 -20.66 15.58
N TRP A 99 -8.33 -19.63 16.42
CA TRP A 99 -9.27 -18.52 16.45
C TRP A 99 -9.02 -17.52 15.32
N LYS A 100 -10.09 -16.88 14.86
CA LYS A 100 -10.09 -15.94 13.74
C LYS A 100 -10.87 -14.69 14.12
N TYR A 101 -10.30 -13.52 13.86
CA TYR A 101 -11.00 -12.24 13.91
C TYR A 101 -11.18 -11.71 12.49
N GLU A 102 -12.41 -11.32 12.13
CA GLU A 102 -12.75 -10.67 10.86
C GLU A 102 -13.40 -9.33 11.17
N GLY A 103 -12.83 -8.23 10.66
CA GLY A 103 -13.37 -6.92 10.97
C GLY A 103 -12.53 -5.75 10.52
N ASP A 104 -12.83 -4.61 11.12
CA ASP A 104 -12.09 -3.37 10.94
C ASP A 104 -10.82 -3.34 11.80
N PHE A 105 -9.76 -2.79 11.23
CA PHE A 105 -8.46 -2.55 11.86
C PHE A 105 -8.02 -1.10 11.69
N VAL A 106 -7.41 -0.55 12.74
CA VAL A 106 -6.73 0.75 12.72
C VAL A 106 -5.39 0.61 13.42
N ASN A 107 -4.31 0.92 12.71
CA ASN A 107 -2.93 0.88 13.23
C ASN A 107 -2.56 -0.45 13.89
N GLY A 108 -2.97 -1.58 13.29
CA GLY A 108 -2.67 -2.91 13.81
C GLY A 108 -3.67 -3.44 14.84
N GLN A 109 -4.61 -2.63 15.31
CA GLN A 109 -5.58 -3.02 16.34
C GLN A 109 -6.97 -3.20 15.75
N ALA A 110 -7.74 -4.17 16.28
CA ALA A 110 -9.16 -4.30 15.98
C ALA A 110 -9.92 -3.06 16.48
N GLU A 111 -10.60 -2.37 15.56
CA GLU A 111 -11.24 -1.07 15.81
C GLU A 111 -12.45 -0.91 14.89
N GLY A 112 -13.67 -0.88 15.44
CA GLY A 112 -14.90 -0.83 14.65
C GLY A 112 -15.71 -2.12 14.76
N GLN A 113 -16.40 -2.53 13.69
CA GLN A 113 -17.21 -3.75 13.73
C GLN A 113 -16.35 -4.96 13.39
N GLY A 114 -16.52 -6.04 14.16
CA GLY A 114 -15.80 -7.27 13.93
C GLY A 114 -16.48 -8.49 14.54
N LYS A 115 -15.94 -9.64 14.17
CA LYS A 115 -16.40 -10.96 14.58
C LYS A 115 -15.21 -11.83 14.93
N LEU A 116 -15.16 -12.31 16.17
CA LEU A 116 -14.19 -13.29 16.62
C LEU A 116 -14.86 -14.66 16.69
N THR A 117 -14.30 -15.62 15.96
CA THR A 117 -14.78 -17.00 15.86
C THR A 117 -13.68 -17.96 16.28
N THR A 118 -14.00 -19.00 17.04
CA THR A 118 -13.11 -20.14 17.32
C THR A 118 -13.41 -21.27 16.32
N GLU A 119 -13.15 -22.54 16.65
CA GLU A 119 -13.27 -23.73 15.78
C GLU A 119 -14.63 -23.94 15.05
N GLN A 120 -15.61 -23.05 15.24
CA GLN A 120 -16.81 -22.78 14.42
C GLN A 120 -17.83 -21.92 15.20
N GLU A 121 -17.51 -21.56 16.44
CA GLU A 121 -18.38 -20.78 17.31
C GLU A 121 -18.02 -19.30 17.28
N VAL A 122 -19.04 -18.46 17.14
CA VAL A 122 -18.90 -17.01 17.25
C VAL A 122 -18.83 -16.65 18.73
N VAL A 123 -17.64 -16.26 19.19
CA VAL A 123 -17.42 -15.89 20.60
C VAL A 123 -17.77 -14.42 20.84
N TYR A 124 -17.42 -13.55 19.89
CA TYR A 124 -17.71 -12.12 19.97
C TYR A 124 -18.17 -11.60 18.62
N GLU A 125 -19.24 -10.82 18.60
CA GLU A 125 -19.71 -10.10 17.41
C GLU A 125 -20.21 -8.72 17.83
N GLY A 126 -19.59 -7.68 17.26
CA GLY A 126 -19.94 -6.30 17.58
C GLY A 126 -18.75 -5.36 17.52
N THR A 127 -18.79 -4.33 18.37
CA THR A 127 -17.81 -3.24 18.32
C THR A 127 -16.55 -3.56 19.12
N PHE A 128 -15.40 -3.37 18.51
CA PHE A 128 -14.08 -3.43 19.14
C PHE A 128 -13.50 -2.01 19.20
N LYS A 129 -12.81 -1.70 20.30
CA LYS A 129 -12.03 -0.47 20.44
C LYS A 129 -10.66 -0.82 21.02
N GLN A 130 -9.60 -0.44 20.33
CA GLN A 130 -8.22 -0.71 20.72
C GLN A 130 -7.97 -2.20 21.03
N GLY A 131 -8.58 -3.10 20.26
CA GLY A 131 -8.49 -4.55 20.48
C GLY A 131 -9.46 -5.13 21.51
N VAL A 132 -10.27 -4.32 22.20
CA VAL A 132 -11.17 -4.76 23.26
C VAL A 132 -12.63 -4.78 22.79
N PHE A 133 -13.30 -5.92 22.94
CA PHE A 133 -14.72 -6.06 22.66
C PHE A 133 -15.56 -5.17 23.60
N GLN A 134 -16.47 -4.41 23.02
CA GLN A 134 -17.38 -3.51 23.75
C GLN A 134 -18.73 -4.23 23.93
N GLN A 135 -18.95 -4.82 25.10
CA GLN A 135 -20.24 -5.40 25.45
C GLN A 135 -21.30 -4.28 25.52
N LYS A 136 -22.41 -4.44 24.80
CA LYS A 136 -23.57 -3.55 24.97
C LYS A 136 -24.10 -3.73 26.40
N GLN A 137 -24.13 -2.64 27.16
CA GLN A 137 -24.85 -2.56 28.44
C GLN A 137 -26.35 -2.60 28.22
#